data_AF-A0A9E0H831-F1
#
_entry.id   AF-A0A9E0H831-F1
#
_cell.length_a   1.000
_cell.length_b   1.000
_cell.length_c   1.000
_cell.angle_alpha   90.00
_cell.angle_beta   90.00
_cell.angle_gamma   90.00
#
_symmetry.space_group_name_H-M   'P 1'
#
loop_
_entity.id
_entity.type
_entity.pdbx_description
1 polymer ?
#
loop_
_entity_poly.entity_id
_entity_poly.type
_entity_poly.pdbx_seq_one_letter_code
_entity_poly.pdbx_strand_id
1 'polypeptide(L)'
;MSMKRPVRLLVVAALAIAAACQPPGSARYQRAQVQASLKKLGAPGLILGEFHVTKVVDGDTIRVDGLDSSLRLVGLDAEETFKNDADRRAAEGDFAAYLESKRGASKHPVKAASPLGEDAKHFAMEFFHGRAKVRIERDVAGEIRDRYDRYLAYAFVEKDGKWVNYNVECVRAGMSPYFTKYGYSQRFHAEFVAAEAEAKANRRGIWDPSRPHYPDYEERALWWNARGDFIARYQPQIDNDPNFIVLTHWDALRKLEDRVGQEVAILATVGDIKLGDRGPTKVMLSRKMFGDFPLVFFDKDVFAASGVAAWKGEFIVAKGVVTTYVNKYTKKKQFQIVVDRPGQIILSAIPGLSPPS
;
A
#
# COMPACT_ATOMS: atom_id res chain seq x y z
N MET A 1 35.91 -21.87 83.98
CA MET A 1 34.89 -22.93 84.17
C MET A 1 33.55 -22.26 84.29
N SER A 2 32.68 -22.35 83.28
CA SER A 2 31.29 -21.90 83.42
C SER A 2 30.35 -22.83 82.66
N MET A 3 29.29 -23.19 83.39
CA MET A 3 28.25 -24.18 83.16
C MET A 3 27.51 -24.09 81.81
N LYS A 4 27.13 -25.27 81.33
CA LYS A 4 26.10 -25.53 80.32
C LYS A 4 24.68 -25.29 80.89
N ARG A 5 23.74 -24.82 80.06
CA ARG A 5 22.40 -25.41 79.88
C ARG A 5 21.71 -24.90 78.59
N PRO A 6 20.81 -25.68 77.97
CA PRO A 6 20.42 -25.53 76.57
C PRO A 6 19.05 -24.84 76.41
N VAL A 7 18.87 -24.13 75.29
CA VAL A 7 17.54 -23.70 74.82
C VAL A 7 17.32 -24.25 73.41
N ARG A 8 16.24 -25.03 73.27
CA ARG A 8 15.72 -25.56 72.00
C ARG A 8 15.20 -24.38 71.17
N LEU A 9 15.75 -24.17 69.99
CA LEU A 9 15.22 -23.20 69.03
C LEU A 9 14.35 -23.93 68.01
N LEU A 10 13.09 -23.52 67.93
CA LEU A 10 12.12 -23.94 66.91
C LEU A 10 12.62 -23.55 65.52
N VAL A 11 12.53 -24.49 64.59
CA VAL A 11 12.72 -24.28 63.16
C VAL A 11 11.48 -23.56 62.62
N VAL A 12 11.67 -22.33 62.13
CA VAL A 12 10.73 -21.66 61.22
C VAL A 12 11.44 -21.53 59.88
N ALA A 13 10.98 -22.29 58.89
CA ALA A 13 11.47 -22.20 57.52
C ALA A 13 10.89 -20.93 56.86
N ALA A 14 11.72 -19.91 56.68
CA ALA A 14 11.42 -18.78 55.81
C ALA A 14 12.11 -19.03 54.45
N LEU A 15 11.32 -19.38 53.43
CA LEU A 15 11.78 -19.35 52.04
C LEU A 15 11.99 -17.89 51.62
N ALA A 16 13.25 -17.52 51.36
CA ALA A 16 13.58 -16.27 50.72
C ALA A 16 13.20 -16.35 49.22
N ILE A 17 12.21 -15.56 48.81
CA ILE A 17 11.86 -15.38 47.40
C ILE A 17 12.91 -14.42 46.81
N ALA A 18 13.69 -14.92 45.85
CA ALA A 18 14.58 -14.10 45.04
C ALA A 18 13.76 -13.09 44.22
N ALA A 19 13.91 -11.80 44.54
CA ALA A 19 13.40 -10.71 43.72
C ALA A 19 14.30 -10.57 42.48
N ALA A 20 13.81 -11.02 41.33
CA ALA A 20 14.40 -10.69 40.04
C ALA A 20 14.10 -9.22 39.71
N CYS A 21 15.14 -8.40 39.60
CA CYS A 21 15.06 -7.04 39.09
C CYS A 21 14.51 -7.05 37.65
N GLN A 22 13.30 -6.52 37.44
CA GLN A 22 12.81 -6.11 36.12
C GLN A 22 13.29 -4.69 35.81
N PRO A 23 13.69 -4.38 34.55
CA PRO A 23 13.97 -3.01 34.15
C PRO A 23 12.66 -2.20 34.11
N PRO A 24 12.66 -0.93 34.55
CA PRO A 24 11.46 -0.11 34.58
C PRO A 24 11.14 0.43 33.18
N GLY A 25 9.87 0.34 32.78
CA GLY A 25 9.33 1.22 31.73
C GLY A 25 9.04 0.60 30.36
N SER A 26 8.27 -0.48 30.30
CA SER A 26 7.31 -0.65 29.20
C SER A 26 5.91 -0.63 29.81
N ALA A 27 5.36 0.57 30.00
CA ALA A 27 3.95 0.71 30.31
C ALA A 27 3.19 0.06 29.15
N ARG A 28 2.62 -1.12 29.41
CA ARG A 28 1.84 -1.89 28.45
C ARG A 28 0.72 -0.98 27.95
N TYR A 29 0.91 -0.44 26.75
CA TYR A 29 0.03 0.54 26.11
C TYR A 29 -1.42 0.07 26.28
N GLN A 30 -2.22 0.83 27.04
CA GLN A 30 -3.52 0.33 27.48
C GLN A 30 -4.43 0.18 26.27
N ARG A 31 -4.99 -1.02 26.10
CA ARG A 31 -5.89 -1.41 25.00
C ARG A 31 -7.05 -0.41 24.79
N ALA A 32 -7.45 0.31 25.85
CA ALA A 32 -8.45 1.37 25.80
C ALA A 32 -7.98 2.64 25.07
N GLN A 33 -6.72 3.06 25.24
CA GLN A 33 -6.12 4.17 24.47
C GLN A 33 -5.96 3.79 23.01
N VAL A 34 -5.55 2.54 22.73
CA VAL A 34 -5.53 1.99 21.38
C VAL A 34 -6.92 2.03 20.77
N GLN A 35 -7.97 1.56 21.46
CA GLN A 35 -9.33 1.61 20.93
C GLN A 35 -9.87 3.03 20.73
N ALA A 36 -9.54 3.98 21.60
CA ALA A 36 -9.91 5.39 21.41
C ALA A 36 -9.22 6.01 20.18
N SER A 37 -7.93 5.71 19.96
CA SER A 37 -7.19 6.10 18.75
C SER A 37 -7.73 5.40 17.51
N LEU A 38 -8.01 4.09 17.57
CA LEU A 38 -8.62 3.31 16.49
C LEU A 38 -10.00 3.86 16.08
N LYS A 39 -10.79 4.37 17.04
CA LYS A 39 -12.08 5.05 16.76
C LYS A 39 -11.88 6.36 15.97
N LYS A 40 -10.73 7.03 16.14
CA LYS A 40 -10.30 8.18 15.30
C LYS A 40 -9.71 7.74 13.96
N LEU A 41 -9.13 6.54 13.83
CA LEU A 41 -8.57 6.06 12.57
C LEU A 41 -9.63 5.77 11.51
N GLY A 42 -10.87 5.49 11.90
CA GLY A 42 -12.01 5.41 10.98
C GLY A 42 -12.55 6.77 10.54
N ALA A 43 -12.13 7.86 11.19
CA ALA A 43 -12.50 9.23 10.82
C ALA A 43 -11.47 9.82 9.82
N PRO A 44 -11.91 10.63 8.85
CA PRO A 44 -11.01 11.32 7.94
C PRO A 44 -10.14 12.31 8.73
N GLY A 45 -8.83 12.07 8.71
CA GLY A 45 -7.82 12.93 9.31
C GLY A 45 -6.46 12.56 8.74
N LEU A 46 -5.58 13.55 8.58
CA LEU A 46 -4.24 13.33 8.04
C LEU A 46 -3.32 12.69 9.07
N ILE A 47 -3.44 13.01 10.35
CA ILE A 47 -2.58 12.44 11.41
C ILE A 47 -3.31 11.27 12.07
N LEU A 48 -2.71 10.07 11.99
CA LEU A 48 -3.26 8.86 12.60
C LEU A 48 -2.90 8.75 14.07
N GLY A 49 -1.73 9.29 14.43
CA GLY A 49 -1.22 9.33 15.79
C GLY A 49 0.26 8.98 15.84
N GLU A 50 0.75 8.79 17.07
CA GLU A 50 2.10 8.34 17.35
C GLU A 50 2.08 6.91 17.90
N PHE A 51 3.00 6.08 17.41
CA PHE A 51 3.05 4.65 17.66
C PHE A 51 4.50 4.18 17.82
N HIS A 52 4.71 2.98 18.37
CA HIS A 52 6.01 2.31 18.39
C HIS A 52 6.12 1.36 17.20
N VAL A 53 7.24 1.39 16.48
CA VAL A 53 7.51 0.39 15.43
C VAL A 53 7.72 -0.97 16.08
N THR A 54 6.92 -1.95 15.69
CA THR A 54 7.02 -3.33 16.21
C THR A 54 7.77 -4.25 15.25
N LYS A 55 7.76 -3.94 13.95
CA LYS A 55 8.46 -4.71 12.93
C LYS A 55 8.72 -3.88 11.68
N VAL A 56 9.94 -3.98 11.15
CA VAL A 56 10.24 -3.64 9.75
C VAL A 56 10.07 -4.91 8.92
N VAL A 57 9.15 -4.91 7.96
CA VAL A 57 8.89 -6.07 7.09
C VAL A 57 9.87 -6.07 5.93
N ASP A 58 10.00 -4.92 5.27
CA ASP A 58 10.91 -4.58 4.16
C ASP A 58 11.07 -3.04 4.11
N GLY A 59 11.69 -2.51 3.04
CA GLY A 59 11.98 -1.07 2.90
C GLY A 59 10.75 -0.16 2.74
N ASP A 60 9.58 -0.71 2.40
CA ASP A 60 8.35 0.03 2.15
C ASP A 60 7.15 -0.40 3.02
N THR A 61 7.35 -1.34 3.93
CA THR A 61 6.31 -1.90 4.79
C THR A 61 6.79 -2.05 6.24
N ILE A 62 6.05 -1.45 7.17
CA ILE A 62 6.29 -1.56 8.61
C ILE A 62 5.03 -2.00 9.37
N ARG A 63 5.20 -2.43 10.62
CA ARG A 63 4.12 -2.62 11.59
C ARG A 63 4.39 -1.76 12.81
N VAL A 64 3.33 -1.24 13.40
CA VAL A 64 3.37 -0.46 14.63
C VAL A 64 2.44 -1.07 15.67
N ASP A 65 2.62 -0.72 16.94
CA ASP A 65 1.69 -1.09 17.98
C ASP A 65 0.32 -0.40 17.78
N GLY A 66 -0.73 -0.96 18.37
CA GLY A 66 -2.08 -0.39 18.32
C GLY A 66 -2.82 -0.51 16.97
N LEU A 67 -2.15 -0.76 15.86
CA LEU A 67 -2.79 -1.02 14.56
C LEU A 67 -2.95 -2.51 14.30
N ASP A 68 -4.05 -2.88 13.63
CA ASP A 68 -4.47 -4.24 13.33
C ASP A 68 -3.85 -4.82 12.04
N SER A 69 -3.22 -3.98 11.22
CA SER A 69 -2.59 -4.36 9.95
C SER A 69 -1.23 -3.67 9.75
N SER A 70 -0.47 -4.08 8.74
CA SER A 70 0.76 -3.38 8.36
C SER A 70 0.45 -2.04 7.70
N LEU A 71 1.47 -1.18 7.69
CA LEU A 71 1.49 0.10 7.00
C LEU A 71 2.26 -0.09 5.69
N ARG A 72 1.60 0.14 4.54
CA ARG A 72 2.26 0.32 3.25
C ARG A 72 2.64 1.80 3.12
N LEU A 73 3.93 2.03 2.97
CA LEU A 73 4.49 3.37 2.92
C LEU A 73 4.28 3.98 1.53
N VAL A 74 3.59 5.12 1.50
CA VAL A 74 3.19 5.80 0.26
C VAL A 74 4.41 6.36 -0.47
N GLY A 75 4.40 6.27 -1.80
CA GLY A 75 5.47 6.77 -2.66
C GLY A 75 6.70 5.86 -2.74
N LEU A 76 6.65 4.67 -2.12
CA LEU A 76 7.73 3.69 -2.12
C LEU A 76 7.35 2.39 -2.83
N ASP A 77 8.34 1.83 -3.52
CA ASP A 77 8.41 0.44 -3.98
C ASP A 77 9.85 -0.05 -3.83
N ALA A 78 10.22 -0.54 -2.65
CA ALA A 78 11.55 -1.09 -2.42
C ALA A 78 11.70 -2.43 -3.15
N GLU A 79 12.93 -2.81 -3.51
CA GLU A 79 13.16 -4.15 -4.05
C GLU A 79 12.87 -5.25 -3.02
N GLU A 80 12.59 -6.47 -3.48
CA GLU A 80 12.14 -7.54 -2.60
C GLU A 80 13.33 -8.12 -1.80
N THR A 81 13.11 -8.43 -0.52
CA THR A 81 14.11 -9.15 0.29
C THR A 81 14.07 -10.65 -0.03
N PHE A 82 15.19 -11.36 0.14
CA PHE A 82 15.23 -12.82 -0.03
C PHE A 82 14.37 -13.54 1.01
N LYS A 83 13.52 -14.46 0.55
CA LYS A 83 12.65 -15.29 1.41
C LYS A 83 13.10 -16.75 1.50
N ASN A 84 14.07 -17.15 0.68
CA ASN A 84 14.60 -18.51 0.64
C ASN A 84 16.09 -18.52 0.22
N ASP A 85 16.81 -19.56 0.63
CA ASP A 85 18.26 -19.68 0.40
C ASP A 85 18.63 -20.05 -1.04
N ALA A 86 17.68 -20.58 -1.83
CA ALA A 86 17.93 -20.88 -3.23
C ALA A 86 18.08 -19.60 -4.04
N ASP A 87 17.18 -18.64 -3.83
CA ASP A 87 17.23 -17.33 -4.46
C ASP A 87 18.46 -16.54 -4.02
N ARG A 88 18.80 -16.61 -2.74
CA ARG A 88 19.99 -15.94 -2.20
C ARG A 88 21.27 -16.45 -2.88
N ARG A 89 21.47 -17.78 -2.92
CA ARG A 89 22.64 -18.39 -3.55
C ARG A 89 22.72 -18.13 -5.06
N ALA A 90 21.57 -18.15 -5.75
CA ALA A 90 21.53 -17.85 -7.17
C ALA A 90 21.93 -16.39 -7.46
N ALA A 91 21.42 -15.44 -6.67
CA ALA A 91 21.78 -14.03 -6.77
C ALA A 91 23.25 -13.74 -6.41
N GLU A 92 23.80 -14.44 -5.41
CA GLU A 92 25.22 -14.32 -5.01
C GLU A 92 26.19 -14.85 -6.07
N GLY A 93 25.78 -15.86 -6.85
CA GLY A 93 26.60 -16.43 -7.93
C GLY A 93 26.67 -15.54 -9.16
N ASP A 94 25.51 -15.24 -9.75
CA ASP A 94 25.37 -14.33 -10.90
C ASP A 94 24.00 -13.65 -10.84
N PHE A 95 24.00 -12.40 -10.37
CA PHE A 95 22.78 -11.64 -10.18
C PHE A 95 22.05 -11.34 -11.50
N ALA A 96 22.80 -11.11 -12.60
CA ALA A 96 22.19 -10.82 -13.89
C ALA A 96 21.48 -12.07 -14.45
N ALA A 97 22.16 -13.22 -14.44
CA ALA A 97 21.55 -14.49 -14.84
C ALA A 97 20.37 -14.89 -13.93
N TYR A 98 20.46 -14.58 -12.64
CA TYR A 98 19.35 -14.77 -11.69
C TYR A 98 18.12 -13.93 -12.08
N LEU A 99 18.30 -12.62 -12.36
CA LEU A 99 17.19 -11.77 -12.77
C LEU A 99 16.59 -12.20 -14.11
N GLU A 100 17.42 -12.61 -15.08
CA GLU A 100 16.95 -13.15 -16.36
C GLU A 100 16.09 -14.41 -16.15
N SER A 101 16.56 -15.34 -15.32
CA SER A 101 15.82 -16.54 -14.93
C SER A 101 14.49 -16.21 -14.24
N LYS A 102 14.48 -15.22 -13.35
CA LYS A 102 13.27 -14.75 -12.67
C LYS A 102 12.27 -14.09 -13.63
N ARG A 103 12.75 -13.36 -14.64
CA ARG A 103 11.89 -12.78 -15.67
C ARG A 103 11.31 -13.87 -16.57
N GLY A 104 12.12 -14.84 -16.97
CA GLY A 104 11.73 -15.92 -17.86
C GLY A 104 11.06 -15.38 -19.13
N ALA A 105 9.88 -15.91 -19.48
CA ALA A 105 9.10 -15.45 -20.63
C ALA A 105 8.20 -14.23 -20.35
N SER A 106 8.29 -13.62 -19.16
CA SER A 106 7.49 -12.44 -18.83
C SER A 106 7.88 -11.27 -19.73
N LYS A 107 6.89 -10.68 -20.40
CA LYS A 107 7.06 -9.45 -21.16
C LYS A 107 7.24 -8.22 -20.28
N HIS A 108 6.89 -8.32 -19.00
CA HIS A 108 6.93 -7.22 -18.05
C HIS A 108 8.01 -7.43 -16.97
N PRO A 109 8.52 -6.34 -16.38
CA PRO A 109 9.41 -6.38 -15.22
C PRO A 109 8.84 -7.24 -14.09
N VAL A 110 9.66 -8.12 -13.52
CA VAL A 110 9.27 -8.99 -12.40
C VAL A 110 9.81 -8.44 -11.08
N LYS A 111 9.17 -8.80 -9.97
CA LYS A 111 9.69 -8.50 -8.62
C LYS A 111 10.44 -9.71 -8.10
N ALA A 112 11.77 -9.67 -8.22
CA ALA A 112 12.68 -10.71 -7.75
C ALA A 112 13.41 -10.24 -6.49
N ALA A 113 13.80 -11.16 -5.60
CA ALA A 113 14.57 -10.76 -4.44
C ALA A 113 15.94 -10.21 -4.86
N SER A 114 16.46 -9.20 -4.18
CA SER A 114 17.75 -8.60 -4.50
C SER A 114 18.54 -8.21 -3.25
N PRO A 115 19.88 -8.04 -3.38
CA PRO A 115 20.68 -7.50 -2.28
C PRO A 115 20.24 -6.07 -1.90
N LEU A 116 19.87 -5.23 -2.89
CA LEU A 116 19.35 -3.89 -2.61
C LEU A 116 18.04 -3.91 -1.82
N GLY A 117 17.21 -4.94 -1.96
CA GLY A 117 16.02 -5.13 -1.12
C GLY A 117 16.36 -5.38 0.34
N GLU A 118 17.43 -6.12 0.62
CA GLU A 118 17.95 -6.30 2.00
C GLU A 118 18.54 -4.99 2.53
N ASP A 119 19.28 -4.25 1.70
CA ASP A 119 19.83 -2.95 2.07
C ASP A 119 18.73 -1.93 2.40
N ALA A 120 17.65 -1.89 1.61
CA ALA A 120 16.49 -1.03 1.87
C ALA A 120 15.81 -1.39 3.22
N LYS A 121 15.71 -2.68 3.54
CA LYS A 121 15.20 -3.14 4.82
C LYS A 121 16.13 -2.77 5.98
N HIS A 122 17.45 -2.90 5.81
CA HIS A 122 18.42 -2.47 6.84
C HIS A 122 18.37 -0.96 7.06
N PHE A 123 18.30 -0.17 5.99
CA PHE A 123 18.12 1.27 6.08
C PHE A 123 16.86 1.63 6.89
N ALA A 124 15.74 0.95 6.63
CA ALA A 124 14.51 1.11 7.41
C ALA A 124 14.72 0.78 8.89
N MET A 125 15.37 -0.35 9.19
CA MET A 125 15.67 -0.76 10.56
C MET A 125 16.50 0.29 11.28
N GLU A 126 17.58 0.78 10.68
CA GLU A 126 18.44 1.81 11.25
C GLU A 126 17.70 3.14 11.45
N PHE A 127 16.88 3.54 10.48
CA PHE A 127 16.13 4.79 10.55
C PHE A 127 15.17 4.80 11.75
N PHE A 128 14.49 3.68 12.01
CA PHE A 128 13.54 3.50 13.11
C PHE A 128 14.18 3.00 14.43
N HIS A 129 15.45 2.59 14.40
CA HIS A 129 16.14 2.07 15.58
C HIS A 129 16.28 3.13 16.69
N GLY A 130 16.05 2.72 17.94
CA GLY A 130 16.18 3.57 19.12
C GLY A 130 15.19 4.73 19.20
N ARG A 131 14.16 4.78 18.34
CA ARG A 131 13.16 5.86 18.33
C ARG A 131 12.03 5.53 19.30
N ALA A 132 11.76 6.46 20.21
CA ALA A 132 10.68 6.29 21.17
C ALA A 132 9.31 6.21 20.49
N LYS A 133 9.05 7.00 19.46
CA LYS A 133 7.78 6.97 18.70
C LYS A 133 7.99 7.35 17.24
N VAL A 134 7.08 6.87 16.40
CA VAL A 134 6.89 7.32 15.02
C VAL A 134 5.53 7.97 14.87
N ARG A 135 5.46 9.12 14.20
CA ARG A 135 4.19 9.74 13.83
C ARG A 135 3.76 9.19 12.48
N ILE A 136 2.52 8.70 12.42
CA ILE A 136 1.93 8.12 11.22
C ILE A 136 0.91 9.10 10.65
N GLU A 137 1.02 9.36 9.35
CA GLU A 137 0.12 10.28 8.64
C GLU A 137 -0.36 9.70 7.31
N ARG A 138 -1.51 10.12 6.81
CA ARG A 138 -2.01 9.85 5.45
C ARG A 138 -1.54 10.90 4.47
N ASP A 139 -1.51 10.52 3.19
CA ASP A 139 -1.40 11.51 2.12
C ASP A 139 -2.72 12.29 1.96
N VAL A 140 -3.83 11.57 1.90
CA VAL A 140 -5.18 12.16 1.79
C VAL A 140 -6.13 11.52 2.79
N ALA A 141 -7.13 12.28 3.26
CA ALA A 141 -8.07 11.79 4.26
C ALA A 141 -9.01 10.68 3.72
N GLY A 142 -9.26 10.67 2.40
CA GLY A 142 -10.15 9.74 1.72
C GLY A 142 -9.58 8.34 1.48
N GLU A 143 -8.26 8.19 1.50
CA GLU A 143 -7.57 6.93 1.27
C GLU A 143 -6.97 6.41 2.58
N ILE A 144 -7.55 5.33 3.09
CA ILE A 144 -7.18 4.78 4.39
C ILE A 144 -6.34 3.52 4.21
N ARG A 145 -6.81 2.61 3.34
CA ARG A 145 -6.19 1.31 3.14
C ARG A 145 -6.13 0.95 1.67
N ASP A 146 -5.13 0.13 1.34
CA ASP A 146 -5.02 -0.47 0.03
C ASP A 146 -5.97 -1.68 -0.14
N ARG A 147 -5.93 -2.28 -1.33
CA ARG A 147 -6.74 -3.47 -1.66
C ARG A 147 -6.50 -4.65 -0.72
N TYR A 148 -5.29 -4.77 -0.17
CA TYR A 148 -4.84 -5.86 0.71
C TYR A 148 -5.08 -5.56 2.19
N ASP A 149 -5.85 -4.50 2.49
CA ASP A 149 -6.20 -4.08 3.85
C ASP A 149 -5.00 -3.57 4.68
N ARG A 150 -3.94 -3.07 4.02
CA ARG A 150 -2.82 -2.37 4.68
C ARG A 150 -3.13 -0.89 4.77
N TYR A 151 -2.76 -0.25 5.88
CA TYR A 151 -2.89 1.20 6.01
C TYR A 151 -1.93 1.92 5.04
N LEU A 152 -2.42 2.92 4.32
CA LEU A 152 -1.59 3.79 3.48
C LEU A 152 -1.07 4.95 4.32
N ALA A 153 0.25 5.09 4.44
CA ALA A 153 0.82 6.11 5.32
C ALA A 153 2.21 6.64 4.92
N TYR A 154 2.52 7.81 5.47
CA TYR A 154 3.86 8.33 5.73
C TYR A 154 4.24 8.04 7.18
N ALA A 155 5.53 7.74 7.39
CA ALA A 155 6.10 7.57 8.72
C ALA A 155 7.12 8.69 9.00
N PHE A 156 7.00 9.33 10.16
CA PHE A 156 7.92 10.37 10.60
C PHE A 156 8.59 10.00 11.89
N VAL A 157 9.89 10.31 11.98
CA VAL A 157 10.66 10.24 13.23
C VAL A 157 11.06 11.64 13.65
N GLU A 158 11.12 11.88 14.95
CA GLU A 158 11.69 13.13 15.46
C GLU A 158 13.23 13.04 15.49
N LYS A 159 13.90 14.01 14.88
CA LYS A 159 15.36 14.21 14.92
C LYS A 159 15.62 15.70 15.15
N ASP A 160 16.36 16.03 16.21
CA ASP A 160 16.75 17.40 16.56
C ASP A 160 15.56 18.39 16.60
N GLY A 161 14.44 17.97 17.19
CA GLY A 161 13.21 18.76 17.30
C GLY A 161 12.42 18.91 15.99
N LYS A 162 12.78 18.17 14.93
CA LYS A 162 12.10 18.19 13.63
C LYS A 162 11.56 16.82 13.26
N TRP A 163 10.40 16.79 12.65
CA TRP A 163 9.83 15.57 12.07
C TRP A 163 10.43 15.31 10.70
N VAL A 164 11.10 14.17 10.56
CA VAL A 164 11.74 13.73 9.32
C VAL A 164 10.91 12.62 8.68
N ASN A 165 10.49 12.84 7.44
CA ASN A 165 9.68 11.91 6.65
C ASN A 165 10.54 10.74 6.15
N TYR A 166 10.35 9.55 6.70
CA TYR A 166 11.07 8.35 6.26
C TYR A 166 10.88 8.07 4.78
N ASN A 167 9.67 8.27 4.24
CA ASN A 167 9.39 7.90 2.86
C ASN A 167 10.23 8.74 1.89
N VAL A 168 10.29 10.05 2.11
CA VAL A 168 11.15 10.94 1.29
C VAL A 168 12.63 10.57 1.47
N GLU A 169 13.06 10.28 2.69
CA GLU A 169 14.46 9.91 2.96
C GLU A 169 14.85 8.55 2.39
N CYS A 170 13.92 7.60 2.30
CA CYS A 170 14.11 6.31 1.64
C CYS A 170 14.39 6.50 0.14
N VAL A 171 13.65 7.40 -0.52
CA VAL A 171 13.91 7.79 -1.92
C VAL A 171 15.24 8.55 -2.04
N ARG A 172 15.53 9.49 -1.12
CA ARG A 172 16.78 10.28 -1.11
C ARG A 172 18.03 9.42 -0.94
N ALA A 173 17.91 8.34 -0.18
CA ALA A 173 18.96 7.34 0.02
C ALA A 173 19.11 6.37 -1.17
N GLY A 174 18.20 6.42 -2.16
CA GLY A 174 18.19 5.48 -3.27
C GLY A 174 17.74 4.07 -2.89
N MET A 175 17.01 3.90 -1.79
CA MET A 175 16.49 2.60 -1.36
C MET A 175 15.16 2.24 -2.07
N SER A 176 14.56 3.21 -2.74
CA SER A 176 13.34 3.07 -3.53
C SER A 176 13.27 4.20 -4.58
N PRO A 177 12.70 3.97 -5.78
CA PRO A 177 12.33 5.06 -6.66
C PRO A 177 11.13 5.81 -6.09
N TYR A 178 10.82 6.99 -6.62
CA TYR A 178 9.54 7.60 -6.33
C TYR A 178 8.42 6.85 -7.06
N PHE A 179 7.63 6.09 -6.29
CA PHE A 179 6.63 5.17 -6.83
C PHE A 179 5.26 5.83 -7.03
N THR A 180 4.96 6.18 -8.27
CA THR A 180 3.81 7.02 -8.68
C THR A 180 2.63 6.22 -9.25
N LYS A 181 2.73 4.87 -9.27
CA LYS A 181 1.76 3.94 -9.88
C LYS A 181 0.31 4.13 -9.42
N TYR A 182 0.10 4.62 -8.20
CA TYR A 182 -1.20 4.82 -7.58
C TYR A 182 -1.55 6.32 -7.39
N GLY A 183 -0.85 7.21 -8.09
CA GLY A 183 -1.03 8.65 -8.00
C GLY A 183 0.20 9.35 -7.44
N TYR A 184 0.29 10.65 -7.72
CA TYR A 184 1.28 11.51 -7.08
C TYR A 184 0.86 11.82 -5.65
N SER A 185 1.84 12.07 -4.79
CA SER A 185 1.59 12.50 -3.42
C SER A 185 0.97 13.90 -3.45
N GLN A 186 -0.14 14.12 -2.79
CA GLN A 186 -0.72 15.45 -2.72
C GLN A 186 0.04 16.37 -1.76
N ARG A 187 0.83 15.80 -0.85
CA ARG A 187 1.50 16.54 0.21
C ARG A 187 3.01 16.69 0.02
N PHE A 188 3.66 15.71 -0.60
CA PHE A 188 5.12 15.59 -0.63
C PHE A 188 5.70 15.35 -2.03
N HIS A 189 4.94 15.62 -3.10
CA HIS A 189 5.39 15.36 -4.46
C HIS A 189 6.72 16.04 -4.79
N ALA A 190 6.85 17.33 -4.47
CA ALA A 190 8.06 18.10 -4.74
C ALA A 190 9.28 17.53 -3.98
N GLU A 191 9.09 17.13 -2.72
CA GLU A 191 10.14 16.53 -1.91
C GLU A 191 10.58 15.17 -2.45
N PHE A 192 9.64 14.34 -2.91
CA PHE A 192 9.97 13.07 -3.57
C PHE A 192 10.74 13.26 -4.87
N VAL A 193 10.30 14.19 -5.73
CA VAL A 193 10.99 14.50 -6.99
C VAL A 193 12.41 15.00 -6.70
N ALA A 194 12.57 15.91 -5.75
CA ALA A 194 13.89 16.42 -5.35
C ALA A 194 14.77 15.32 -4.74
N ALA A 195 14.20 14.44 -3.91
CA ALA A 195 14.90 13.31 -3.30
C ALA A 195 15.40 12.32 -4.35
N GLU A 196 14.58 11.97 -5.34
CA GLU A 196 14.97 11.05 -6.41
C GLU A 196 16.05 11.67 -7.30
N ALA A 197 15.91 12.95 -7.65
CA ALA A 197 16.91 13.68 -8.43
C ALA A 197 18.28 13.70 -7.69
N GLU A 198 18.28 13.94 -6.38
CA GLU A 198 19.50 13.87 -5.56
C GLU A 198 20.10 12.47 -5.55
N ALA A 199 19.27 11.44 -5.37
CA ALA A 199 19.73 10.05 -5.33
C ALA A 199 20.37 9.63 -6.67
N LYS A 200 19.76 10.02 -7.80
CA LYS A 200 20.30 9.83 -9.16
C LYS A 200 21.62 10.56 -9.37
N ALA A 201 21.67 11.85 -9.04
CA ALA A 201 22.87 12.68 -9.21
C ALA A 201 24.07 12.15 -8.42
N ASN A 202 23.81 11.59 -7.23
CA ASN A 202 24.84 11.03 -6.35
C ASN A 202 25.03 9.52 -6.51
N ARG A 203 24.37 8.88 -7.50
CA ARG A 203 24.43 7.43 -7.75
C ARG A 203 24.23 6.61 -6.47
N ARG A 204 23.14 6.87 -5.74
CA ARG A 204 22.85 6.18 -4.46
C ARG A 204 21.95 4.96 -4.70
N GLY A 205 22.23 3.88 -3.96
CA GLY A 205 21.36 2.71 -3.91
C GLY A 205 21.06 2.13 -5.29
N ILE A 206 19.78 2.08 -5.66
CA ILE A 206 19.29 1.59 -6.97
C ILE A 206 19.73 2.46 -8.17
N TRP A 207 20.37 3.60 -7.93
CA TRP A 207 20.94 4.47 -8.96
C TRP A 207 22.46 4.32 -9.09
N ASP A 208 23.06 3.41 -8.33
CA ASP A 208 24.47 3.04 -8.46
C ASP A 208 24.62 1.81 -9.38
N PRO A 209 25.12 1.98 -10.62
CA PRO A 209 25.23 0.86 -11.56
C PRO A 209 26.24 -0.21 -11.12
N SER A 210 27.05 0.05 -10.09
CA SER A 210 27.97 -0.95 -9.52
C SER A 210 27.29 -1.88 -8.50
N ARG A 211 26.05 -1.57 -8.09
CA ARG A 211 25.31 -2.35 -7.11
C ARG A 211 24.31 -3.30 -7.75
N PRO A 212 24.05 -4.47 -7.15
CA PRO A 212 23.09 -5.44 -7.65
C PRO A 212 21.64 -5.00 -7.35
N HIS A 213 21.05 -4.27 -8.29
CA HIS A 213 19.68 -3.77 -8.28
C HIS A 213 18.95 -4.11 -9.60
N TYR A 214 17.64 -3.87 -9.68
CA TYR A 214 16.90 -4.10 -10.93
C TYR A 214 17.40 -3.21 -12.08
N PRO A 215 17.58 -3.75 -13.29
CA PRO A 215 18.09 -3.00 -14.44
C PRO A 215 17.01 -2.24 -15.21
N ASP A 216 15.73 -2.38 -14.85
CA ASP A 216 14.57 -2.04 -15.68
C ASP A 216 13.73 -0.88 -15.09
N TYR A 217 14.34 0.01 -14.29
CA TYR A 217 13.62 1.15 -13.69
C TYR A 217 13.05 2.14 -14.70
N GLU A 218 13.69 2.34 -15.85
CA GLU A 218 13.15 3.19 -16.93
C GLU A 218 11.85 2.60 -17.50
N GLU A 219 11.83 1.29 -17.78
CA GLU A 219 10.65 0.57 -18.26
C GLU A 219 9.51 0.62 -17.24
N ARG A 220 9.83 0.39 -15.95
CA ARG A 220 8.86 0.48 -14.85
C ARG A 220 8.28 1.88 -14.71
N ALA A 221 9.14 2.90 -14.75
CA ALA A 221 8.76 4.29 -14.56
C ALA A 221 7.79 4.78 -15.65
N LEU A 222 7.97 4.37 -16.91
CA LEU A 222 7.03 4.70 -17.99
C LEU A 222 5.60 4.24 -17.66
N TRP A 223 5.44 3.01 -17.19
CA TRP A 223 4.13 2.47 -16.82
C TRP A 223 3.58 3.10 -15.53
N TRP A 224 4.42 3.29 -14.50
CA TRP A 224 4.00 3.89 -13.25
C TRP A 224 3.56 5.35 -13.43
N ASN A 225 4.34 6.14 -14.16
CA ASN A 225 4.02 7.55 -14.43
C ASN A 225 2.77 7.68 -15.27
N ALA A 226 2.59 6.85 -16.31
CA ALA A 226 1.37 6.86 -17.11
C ALA A 226 0.08 6.64 -16.27
N ARG A 227 0.16 5.78 -15.23
CA ARG A 227 -0.93 5.59 -14.28
C ARG A 227 -1.10 6.78 -13.34
N GLY A 228 0.01 7.32 -12.81
CA GLY A 228 0.02 8.52 -11.98
C GLY A 228 -0.58 9.73 -12.69
N ASP A 229 -0.16 9.99 -13.93
CA ASP A 229 -0.65 11.04 -14.82
C ASP A 229 -2.16 10.93 -15.06
N PHE A 230 -2.66 9.71 -15.27
CA PHE A 230 -4.08 9.49 -15.48
C PHE A 230 -4.90 9.87 -14.24
N ILE A 231 -4.44 9.51 -13.04
CA ILE A 231 -5.12 9.91 -11.79
C ILE A 231 -5.02 11.43 -11.61
N ALA A 232 -3.83 12.00 -11.78
CA ALA A 232 -3.56 13.42 -11.60
C ALA A 232 -4.44 14.30 -12.50
N ARG A 233 -4.73 13.86 -13.72
CA ARG A 233 -5.67 14.52 -14.64
C ARG A 233 -7.06 14.73 -14.03
N TYR A 234 -7.50 13.82 -13.16
CA TYR A 234 -8.82 13.88 -12.53
C TYR A 234 -8.80 14.50 -11.12
N GLN A 235 -7.65 14.99 -10.65
CA GLN A 235 -7.55 15.59 -9.33
C GLN A 235 -8.58 16.72 -9.10
N PRO A 236 -8.81 17.64 -10.06
CA PRO A 236 -9.85 18.66 -9.90
C PRO A 236 -11.26 18.09 -9.66
N GLN A 237 -11.62 16.99 -10.33
CA GLN A 237 -12.91 16.32 -10.14
C GLN A 237 -12.95 15.56 -8.81
N ILE A 238 -11.86 14.90 -8.43
CA ILE A 238 -11.75 14.21 -7.14
C ILE A 238 -12.00 15.18 -5.98
N ASP A 239 -11.51 16.42 -6.09
CA ASP A 239 -11.61 17.42 -5.02
C ASP A 239 -12.95 18.16 -5.02
N ASN A 240 -13.56 18.38 -6.19
CA ASN A 240 -14.66 19.34 -6.33
C ASN A 240 -15.98 18.75 -6.86
N ASP A 241 -15.95 17.57 -7.49
CA ASP A 241 -17.16 16.95 -8.05
C ASP A 241 -17.68 15.83 -7.14
N PRO A 242 -18.81 16.04 -6.42
CA PRO A 242 -19.38 15.01 -5.56
C PRO A 242 -19.86 13.77 -6.32
N ASN A 243 -20.01 13.83 -7.65
CA ASN A 243 -20.38 12.69 -8.50
C ASN A 243 -19.18 11.98 -9.12
N PHE A 244 -17.96 12.47 -8.88
CA PHE A 244 -16.72 11.77 -9.20
C PHE A 244 -16.28 10.91 -8.00
N ILE A 245 -16.27 9.60 -8.18
CA ILE A 245 -16.07 8.63 -7.11
C ILE A 245 -14.78 7.84 -7.38
N VAL A 246 -13.76 8.08 -6.57
CA VAL A 246 -12.59 7.20 -6.51
C VAL A 246 -12.97 5.95 -5.72
N LEU A 247 -13.00 4.80 -6.37
CA LEU A 247 -13.62 3.62 -5.79
C LEU A 247 -12.86 3.05 -4.57
N THR A 248 -11.56 3.35 -4.46
CA THR A 248 -10.70 2.97 -3.33
C THR A 248 -10.91 3.84 -2.09
N HIS A 249 -11.58 5.00 -2.22
CA HIS A 249 -11.87 5.84 -1.07
C HIS A 249 -12.80 5.14 -0.09
N TRP A 250 -12.60 5.39 1.21
CA TRP A 250 -13.32 4.70 2.27
C TRP A 250 -14.84 4.89 2.21
N ASP A 251 -15.29 6.05 1.72
CA ASP A 251 -16.70 6.44 1.63
C ASP A 251 -17.36 6.14 0.28
N ALA A 252 -16.65 5.51 -0.65
CA ALA A 252 -17.13 5.28 -2.01
C ALA A 252 -18.47 4.54 -2.07
N LEU A 253 -18.67 3.47 -1.29
CA LEU A 253 -19.95 2.74 -1.29
C LEU A 253 -21.12 3.56 -0.74
N ARG A 254 -20.88 4.37 0.29
CA ARG A 254 -21.91 5.27 0.83
C ARG A 254 -22.29 6.31 -0.22
N LYS A 255 -21.28 6.92 -0.87
CA LYS A 255 -21.51 7.87 -1.98
C LYS A 255 -22.32 7.23 -3.12
N LEU A 256 -22.01 5.99 -3.49
CA LEU A 256 -22.74 5.24 -4.52
C LEU A 256 -24.18 4.94 -4.09
N GLU A 257 -24.40 4.58 -2.83
CA GLU A 257 -25.74 4.35 -2.28
C GLU A 257 -26.59 5.62 -2.33
N ASP A 258 -26.04 6.75 -1.92
CA ASP A 258 -26.68 8.07 -1.96
C ASP A 258 -27.00 8.53 -3.41
N ARG A 259 -26.38 7.91 -4.41
CA ARG A 259 -26.47 8.26 -5.84
C ARG A 259 -27.16 7.20 -6.70
N VAL A 260 -27.85 6.24 -6.09
CA VAL A 260 -28.68 5.29 -6.86
C VAL A 260 -29.71 6.08 -7.69
N GLY A 261 -29.75 5.81 -8.99
CA GLY A 261 -30.58 6.53 -9.96
C GLY A 261 -29.94 7.81 -10.54
N GLN A 262 -28.72 8.16 -10.13
CA GLN A 262 -27.99 9.33 -10.62
C GLN A 262 -26.77 8.92 -11.43
N GLU A 263 -26.36 9.78 -12.37
CA GLU A 263 -25.13 9.61 -13.13
C GLU A 263 -23.90 9.93 -12.27
N VAL A 264 -22.89 9.07 -12.33
CA VAL A 264 -21.60 9.24 -11.66
C VAL A 264 -20.46 8.93 -12.62
N ALA A 265 -19.26 9.37 -12.25
CA ALA A 265 -18.00 8.92 -12.85
C ALA A 265 -17.19 8.16 -11.80
N ILE A 266 -16.78 6.92 -12.09
CA ILE A 266 -16.00 6.08 -11.18
C ILE A 266 -14.58 5.92 -11.68
N LEU A 267 -13.60 6.39 -10.91
CA LEU A 267 -12.18 6.11 -11.13
C LEU A 267 -11.77 4.85 -10.36
N ALA A 268 -11.30 3.82 -11.08
CA ALA A 268 -10.86 2.56 -10.50
C ALA A 268 -9.96 1.78 -11.47
N THR A 269 -9.27 0.74 -10.98
CA THR A 269 -8.59 -0.22 -11.86
C THR A 269 -9.52 -1.33 -12.33
N VAL A 270 -9.39 -1.72 -13.59
CA VAL A 270 -10.09 -2.91 -14.12
C VAL A 270 -9.51 -4.16 -13.48
N GLY A 271 -10.37 -4.94 -12.83
CA GLY A 271 -10.07 -6.25 -12.24
C GLY A 271 -10.43 -7.39 -13.19
N ASP A 272 -11.15 -8.38 -12.66
CA ASP A 272 -11.56 -9.52 -13.48
C ASP A 272 -12.65 -9.18 -14.49
N ILE A 273 -12.58 -9.83 -15.65
CA ILE A 273 -13.57 -9.73 -16.70
C ILE A 273 -14.20 -11.10 -16.87
N LYS A 274 -15.53 -11.17 -16.72
CA LYS A 274 -16.32 -12.39 -16.86
C LYS A 274 -17.15 -12.26 -18.13
N LEU A 275 -16.71 -12.93 -19.19
CA LEU A 275 -17.44 -12.96 -20.46
C LEU A 275 -18.75 -13.72 -20.29
N GLY A 276 -19.82 -13.17 -20.85
CA GLY A 276 -21.14 -13.79 -20.81
C GLY A 276 -21.54 -14.37 -22.16
N ASP A 277 -21.64 -15.69 -22.26
CA ASP A 277 -22.15 -16.34 -23.47
C ASP A 277 -23.67 -16.22 -23.59
N ARG A 278 -24.37 -16.47 -22.47
CA ARG A 278 -25.84 -16.44 -22.35
C ARG A 278 -26.34 -15.34 -21.40
N GLY A 279 -25.49 -14.39 -21.07
CA GLY A 279 -25.76 -13.30 -20.13
C GLY A 279 -24.80 -12.14 -20.37
N PRO A 280 -24.89 -11.06 -19.58
CA PRO A 280 -24.03 -9.90 -19.79
C PRO A 280 -22.57 -10.23 -19.45
N THR A 281 -21.66 -9.62 -20.20
CA THR A 281 -20.25 -9.52 -19.80
C THR A 281 -20.14 -8.58 -18.61
N LYS A 282 -19.35 -8.98 -17.60
CA LYS A 282 -19.11 -8.18 -16.39
C LYS A 282 -17.65 -7.81 -16.28
N VAL A 283 -17.39 -6.51 -16.20
CA VAL A 283 -16.06 -5.96 -15.94
C VAL A 283 -16.03 -5.51 -14.48
N MET A 284 -15.20 -6.14 -13.66
CA MET A 284 -15.15 -5.86 -12.23
C MET A 284 -14.18 -4.72 -11.95
N LEU A 285 -14.64 -3.60 -11.42
CA LEU A 285 -13.78 -2.52 -10.94
C LEU A 285 -13.28 -2.82 -9.54
N SER A 286 -11.97 -2.74 -9.38
CA SER A 286 -11.30 -3.12 -8.14
C SER A 286 -11.51 -2.07 -7.07
N ARG A 287 -11.91 -2.52 -5.88
CA ARG A 287 -12.07 -1.67 -4.69
C ARG A 287 -11.23 -2.18 -3.51
N LYS A 288 -11.61 -3.35 -3.02
CA LYS A 288 -10.93 -4.11 -1.96
C LYS A 288 -11.08 -5.59 -2.27
N MET A 289 -10.29 -6.45 -1.65
CA MET A 289 -10.46 -7.89 -1.82
C MET A 289 -11.94 -8.31 -1.65
N PHE A 290 -12.47 -9.00 -2.66
CA PHE A 290 -13.85 -9.52 -2.74
C PHE A 290 -14.97 -8.47 -2.69
N GLY A 291 -14.66 -7.19 -2.89
CA GLY A 291 -15.59 -6.06 -2.77
C GLY A 291 -15.70 -5.21 -4.03
N ASP A 292 -15.48 -5.80 -5.20
CA ASP A 292 -15.42 -5.13 -6.51
C ASP A 292 -16.79 -4.62 -6.99
N PHE A 293 -16.77 -3.58 -7.83
CA PHE A 293 -17.96 -2.94 -8.41
C PHE A 293 -18.13 -3.35 -9.88
N PRO A 294 -19.24 -4.01 -10.27
CA PRO A 294 -19.43 -4.48 -11.64
C PRO A 294 -19.90 -3.36 -12.58
N LEU A 295 -19.25 -3.29 -13.75
CA LEU A 295 -19.83 -2.73 -14.97
C LEU A 295 -20.47 -3.87 -15.77
N VAL A 296 -21.67 -3.65 -16.29
CA VAL A 296 -22.49 -4.66 -16.94
C VAL A 296 -22.69 -4.29 -18.41
N PHE A 297 -22.20 -5.15 -19.30
CA PHE A 297 -22.33 -5.02 -20.75
C PHE A 297 -23.30 -6.08 -21.24
N PHE A 298 -24.51 -5.68 -21.66
CA PHE A 298 -25.46 -6.59 -22.29
C PHE A 298 -25.15 -6.80 -23.78
N ASP A 299 -24.60 -5.78 -24.42
CA ASP A 299 -24.19 -5.81 -25.82
C ASP A 299 -22.70 -6.14 -25.94
N LYS A 300 -22.38 -7.17 -26.73
CA LYS A 300 -21.01 -7.64 -26.95
C LYS A 300 -20.21 -6.69 -27.84
N ASP A 301 -20.87 -5.97 -28.74
CA ASP A 301 -20.24 -5.00 -29.63
C ASP A 301 -19.87 -3.74 -28.85
N VAL A 302 -20.73 -3.31 -27.91
CA VAL A 302 -20.39 -2.23 -26.97
C VAL A 302 -19.20 -2.62 -26.10
N PHE A 303 -19.16 -3.86 -25.59
CA PHE A 303 -18.00 -4.34 -24.83
C PHE A 303 -16.72 -4.34 -25.67
N ALA A 304 -16.76 -4.89 -26.88
CA ALA A 304 -15.61 -4.93 -27.78
C ALA A 304 -15.13 -3.51 -28.14
N ALA A 305 -16.04 -2.64 -28.57
CA ALA A 305 -15.74 -1.26 -28.98
C ALA A 305 -15.29 -0.37 -27.80
N SER A 306 -15.64 -0.71 -26.55
CA SER A 306 -15.13 0.02 -25.38
C SER A 306 -13.63 -0.16 -25.15
N GLY A 307 -13.00 -1.19 -25.72
CA GLY A 307 -11.57 -1.49 -25.55
C GLY A 307 -11.16 -1.99 -24.16
N VAL A 308 -12.08 -2.01 -23.18
CA VAL A 308 -11.78 -2.27 -21.77
C VAL A 308 -11.17 -3.65 -21.50
N ALA A 309 -11.36 -4.61 -22.42
CA ALA A 309 -10.78 -5.95 -22.34
C ALA A 309 -9.25 -5.94 -22.22
N ALA A 310 -8.57 -5.01 -22.90
CA ALA A 310 -7.12 -4.89 -22.89
C ALA A 310 -6.58 -4.10 -21.67
N TRP A 311 -7.45 -3.46 -20.89
CA TRP A 311 -7.09 -2.59 -19.77
C TRP A 311 -7.09 -3.29 -18.41
N LYS A 312 -7.09 -4.63 -18.38
CA LYS A 312 -7.03 -5.39 -17.11
C LYS A 312 -5.78 -4.96 -16.30
N GLY A 313 -6.01 -4.53 -15.07
CA GLY A 313 -4.98 -4.01 -14.15
C GLY A 313 -4.79 -2.50 -14.21
N GLU A 314 -5.35 -1.83 -15.20
CA GLU A 314 -5.16 -0.40 -15.47
C GLU A 314 -6.34 0.45 -15.05
N PHE A 315 -6.07 1.73 -14.82
CA PHE A 315 -7.09 2.69 -14.41
C PHE A 315 -8.00 3.06 -15.58
N ILE A 316 -9.28 3.19 -15.29
CA ILE A 316 -10.28 3.75 -16.19
C ILE A 316 -11.17 4.72 -15.42
N VAL A 317 -11.89 5.57 -16.15
CA VAL A 317 -13.09 6.24 -15.63
C VAL A 317 -14.30 5.64 -16.31
N ALA A 318 -15.24 5.12 -15.52
CA ALA A 318 -16.52 4.59 -16.00
C ALA A 318 -17.66 5.53 -15.62
N LYS A 319 -18.42 5.99 -16.61
CA LYS A 319 -19.54 6.90 -16.44
C LYS A 319 -20.87 6.18 -16.59
N GLY A 320 -21.84 6.51 -15.76
CA GLY A 320 -23.21 6.04 -15.95
C GLY A 320 -24.06 6.11 -14.70
N VAL A 321 -25.31 5.67 -14.84
CA VAL A 321 -26.28 5.69 -13.76
C VAL A 321 -26.02 4.54 -12.79
N VAL A 322 -25.87 4.86 -11.50
CA VAL A 322 -25.75 3.82 -10.46
C VAL A 322 -27.10 3.12 -10.30
N THR A 323 -27.10 1.81 -10.49
CA THR A 323 -28.30 0.98 -10.32
C THR A 323 -28.06 -0.09 -9.26
N THR A 324 -29.15 -0.66 -8.75
CA THR A 324 -29.09 -1.81 -7.85
C THR A 324 -29.51 -3.08 -8.60
N TYR A 325 -28.71 -4.13 -8.45
CA TYR A 325 -29.08 -5.49 -8.82
C TYR A 325 -29.25 -6.36 -7.57
N VAL A 326 -30.31 -7.15 -7.52
CA VAL A 326 -30.52 -8.16 -6.48
C VAL A 326 -30.32 -9.54 -7.10
N ASN A 327 -29.31 -10.27 -6.63
CA ASN A 327 -29.08 -11.63 -7.09
C ASN A 327 -30.28 -12.51 -6.72
N LYS A 328 -30.95 -13.09 -7.70
CA LYS A 328 -32.18 -13.88 -7.47
C LYS A 328 -31.98 -15.12 -6.59
N TYR A 329 -30.77 -15.68 -6.57
CA TYR A 329 -30.43 -16.88 -5.81
C TYR A 329 -29.93 -16.55 -4.39
N THR A 330 -29.00 -15.61 -4.26
CA THR A 330 -28.38 -15.27 -2.96
C THR A 330 -29.11 -14.16 -2.21
N LYS A 331 -30.06 -13.48 -2.87
CA LYS A 331 -30.75 -12.27 -2.40
C LYS A 331 -29.82 -11.10 -2.05
N LYS A 332 -28.53 -11.19 -2.39
CA LYS A 332 -27.56 -10.12 -2.15
C LYS A 332 -27.81 -8.95 -3.09
N LYS A 333 -27.88 -7.75 -2.51
CA LYS A 333 -27.92 -6.46 -3.21
C LYS A 333 -26.51 -6.08 -3.65
N GLN A 334 -26.37 -5.57 -4.88
CA GLN A 334 -25.11 -5.10 -5.44
C GLN A 334 -25.36 -3.83 -6.26
N PHE A 335 -24.53 -2.80 -6.07
CA PHE A 335 -24.52 -1.63 -6.95
C PHE A 335 -23.78 -1.95 -8.25
N GLN A 336 -24.22 -1.37 -9.36
CA GLN A 336 -23.62 -1.58 -10.67
C GLN A 336 -23.86 -0.37 -11.59
N ILE A 337 -23.11 -0.30 -12.69
CA ILE A 337 -23.40 0.57 -13.84
C ILE A 337 -23.64 -0.33 -15.06
N VAL A 338 -24.69 -0.04 -15.83
CA VAL A 338 -24.88 -0.63 -17.16
C VAL A 338 -24.13 0.23 -18.17
N VAL A 339 -23.36 -0.43 -19.04
CA VAL A 339 -22.63 0.20 -20.11
C VAL A 339 -23.31 -0.15 -21.42
N ASP A 340 -23.97 0.84 -22.02
CA ASP A 340 -24.72 0.75 -23.27
C ASP A 340 -24.02 1.48 -24.43
N ARG A 341 -23.00 2.29 -24.13
CA ARG A 341 -22.21 3.01 -25.13
C ARG A 341 -20.72 2.92 -24.81
N PRO A 342 -19.85 2.70 -25.82
CA PRO A 342 -18.40 2.65 -25.61
C PRO A 342 -17.84 3.90 -24.90
N GLY A 343 -18.36 5.09 -25.23
CA GLY A 343 -17.92 6.36 -24.66
C GLY A 343 -18.19 6.55 -23.16
N GLN A 344 -18.90 5.63 -22.51
CA GLN A 344 -18.97 5.59 -21.04
C GLN A 344 -17.65 5.15 -20.39
N ILE A 345 -16.76 4.52 -21.15
CA ILE A 345 -15.46 4.05 -20.67
C ILE A 345 -14.38 4.99 -21.19
N ILE A 346 -13.64 5.59 -20.27
CA ILE A 346 -12.45 6.39 -20.58
C ILE A 346 -11.23 5.60 -20.11
N LEU A 347 -10.41 5.18 -21.07
CA LEU A 347 -9.22 4.36 -20.84
C LEU A 347 -8.01 5.24 -20.48
N SER A 348 -7.15 4.77 -19.58
CA SER A 348 -5.86 5.42 -19.32
C SER A 348 -4.91 5.28 -20.52
N ALA A 349 -4.13 6.31 -20.81
CA ALA A 349 -3.07 6.22 -21.80
C ALA A 349 -1.92 5.41 -21.22
N ILE A 350 -1.72 4.17 -21.68
CA ILE A 350 -0.71 3.25 -21.17
C ILE A 350 0.25 2.88 -22.32
N PRO A 351 1.58 2.96 -22.12
CA PRO A 351 2.54 2.53 -23.13
C PRO A 351 2.27 1.12 -23.63
N GLY A 352 2.22 0.95 -24.95
CA GLY A 352 1.95 -0.35 -25.60
C GLY A 352 0.48 -0.77 -25.65
N LEU A 353 -0.45 0.01 -25.09
CA LEU A 353 -1.89 -0.19 -25.26
C LEU A 353 -2.49 0.89 -26.16
N SER A 354 -3.44 0.49 -27.00
CA SER A 354 -4.19 1.42 -27.85
C SER A 354 -5.67 1.02 -27.85
N PRO A 355 -6.59 1.99 -27.68
CA PRO A 355 -8.02 1.72 -27.84
C PRO A 355 -8.30 1.17 -29.24
N PRO A 356 -9.39 0.40 -29.41
CA PRO A 356 -9.87 0.05 -30.74
C PRO A 356 -10.15 1.33 -31.53
N SER A 357 -9.78 1.31 -32.82
CA SER A 357 -9.96 2.41 -33.79
C SER A 357 -11.42 2.76 -34.02
#